data_AF-A0A2S2NXL0-F1
#
_entry.id   AF-A0A2S2NXL0-F1
#
_cell.length_a   1.000
_cell.length_b   1.000
_cell.length_c   1.000
_cell.angle_alpha   90.00
_cell.angle_beta   90.00
_cell.angle_gamma   90.00
#
_symmetry.space_group_name_H-M   'P 1'
#
loop_
_entity.id
_entity.type
_entity.pdbx_description
1 polymer ?
#
loop_
_entity_poly.entity_id
_entity_poly.type
_entity_poly.pdbx_seq_one_letter_code
_entity_poly.pdbx_strand_id
1 'polypeptide(L)'
;MNNEKLIEAVREHEVLYDLSHSKYIDSTYKDTIWKAIGKDLQQEGQVCKTRWNNIRDNFRKSMRKNITKSGQAAHKIKKYKYQDQLEFLKPHLQERDTMTNLEND
;
A
#
# COMPACT_ATOMS: atom_id res chain seq x y z
N MET A 1 -11.30 -0.35 -13.27
CA MET A 1 -11.10 0.07 -11.86
C MET A 1 -10.10 1.23 -11.80
N ASN A 2 -10.49 2.36 -11.21
CA ASN A 2 -9.62 3.54 -11.10
C ASN A 2 -8.69 3.39 -9.90
N ASN A 3 -7.38 3.24 -10.18
CA ASN A 3 -6.36 3.05 -9.14
C ASN A 3 -6.25 4.28 -8.23
N GLU A 4 -6.39 5.47 -8.79
CA GLU A 4 -6.27 6.74 -8.06
C GLU A 4 -7.37 6.86 -6.99
N LYS A 5 -8.62 6.56 -7.37
CA LYS A 5 -9.74 6.54 -6.43
C LYS A 5 -9.59 5.45 -5.37
N LEU A 6 -9.08 4.28 -5.75
CA LEU A 6 -8.78 3.22 -4.79
C LEU A 6 -7.76 3.67 -3.74
N ILE A 7 -6.70 4.35 -4.16
CA ILE A 7 -5.65 4.82 -3.26
C ILE A 7 -6.21 5.88 -2.32
N GLU A 8 -7.04 6.80 -2.83
CA GLU A 8 -7.69 7.83 -2.02
C GLU A 8 -8.64 7.22 -0.99
N ALA A 9 -9.53 6.30 -1.40
CA ALA A 9 -10.44 5.63 -0.49
C ALA A 9 -9.66 4.83 0.58
N VAL A 10 -8.57 4.15 0.21
CA VAL A 10 -7.72 3.46 1.19
C VAL A 10 -7.03 4.44 2.12
N ARG A 11 -6.60 5.62 1.64
CA ARG A 11 -5.94 6.66 2.44
C ARG A 11 -6.83 7.12 3.60
N GLU A 12 -8.13 7.27 3.37
CA GLU A 12 -9.13 7.63 4.38
C GLU A 12 -9.33 6.53 5.44
N HIS A 13 -8.90 5.30 5.14
CA HIS A 13 -9.04 4.13 6.00
C HIS A 13 -7.69 3.60 6.46
N GLU A 14 -7.07 4.30 7.42
CA GLU A 14 -5.78 3.94 8.02
C GLU A 14 -5.70 2.49 8.50
N VAL A 15 -6.79 1.92 8.99
CA VAL A 15 -6.85 0.51 9.45
C VAL A 15 -6.48 -0.53 8.37
N LEU A 16 -6.44 -0.14 7.09
CA LEU A 16 -6.05 -1.02 5.99
C LEU A 16 -4.53 -1.14 5.81
N TYR A 17 -3.77 -0.17 6.32
CA TYR A 17 -2.32 -0.08 6.12
C TYR A 17 -1.53 0.21 7.39
N ASP A 18 -2.14 0.82 8.39
CA ASP A 18 -1.56 1.13 9.69
C ASP A 18 -1.64 -0.11 10.60
N LEU A 19 -0.47 -0.56 11.07
CA LEU A 19 -0.32 -1.76 11.91
C LEU A 19 -0.48 -1.44 13.39
N SER A 20 -0.22 -0.18 13.76
CA SER A 20 -0.35 0.36 15.11
C SER A 20 -1.81 0.51 15.52
N HIS A 21 -2.72 0.58 14.55
CA HIS A 21 -4.13 0.67 14.78
C HIS A 21 -4.65 -0.63 15.40
N SER A 22 -5.26 -0.55 16.59
CA SER A 22 -5.78 -1.71 17.33
C SER A 22 -6.75 -2.58 16.50
N LYS A 23 -7.54 -1.94 15.62
CA LYS A 23 -8.46 -2.64 14.69
C LYS A 23 -7.79 -3.22 13.43
N TYR A 24 -6.47 -3.08 13.26
CA TYR A 24 -5.76 -3.70 12.15
C TYR A 24 -5.81 -5.23 12.24
N ILE A 25 -5.86 -5.84 13.42
CA ILE A 25 -6.01 -7.31 13.53
C ILE A 25 -7.42 -7.77 13.14
N ASP A 26 -8.39 -6.86 13.17
CA ASP A 26 -9.80 -7.14 13.01
C ASP A 26 -10.17 -7.33 11.53
N SER A 27 -10.12 -8.59 11.10
CA SER A 27 -10.34 -8.96 9.70
C SER A 27 -11.76 -8.65 9.23
N THR A 28 -12.75 -8.75 10.13
CA THR A 28 -14.16 -8.42 9.86
C THR A 28 -14.34 -6.94 9.56
N TYR A 29 -13.68 -6.07 10.34
CA TYR A 29 -13.73 -4.63 10.12
C TYR A 29 -13.08 -4.25 8.79
N LYS A 30 -11.92 -4.84 8.48
CA LYS A 30 -11.25 -4.63 7.18
C LYS A 30 -12.10 -5.10 6.01
N ASP A 31 -12.75 -6.26 6.12
CA ASP A 31 -13.65 -6.76 5.07
C ASP A 31 -14.84 -5.81 4.82
N THR A 32 -15.39 -5.24 5.90
CA THR A 32 -16.46 -4.24 5.83
C THR A 32 -16.01 -3.00 5.06
N ILE A 33 -14.81 -2.50 5.35
CA ILE A 33 -14.24 -1.36 4.63
C ILE A 33 -13.97 -1.71 3.16
N TRP A 34 -13.38 -2.87 2.87
CA TRP A 34 -13.17 -3.29 1.50
C TRP A 34 -14.47 -3.42 0.71
N LYS A 35 -15.55 -3.90 1.34
CA LYS A 35 -16.89 -3.91 0.75
C LYS A 35 -17.42 -2.51 0.50
N ALA A 36 -17.21 -1.56 1.42
CA ALA A 36 -17.62 -0.17 1.24
C ALA A 36 -16.86 0.51 0.08
N ILE A 37 -15.53 0.37 0.04
CA ILE A 37 -14.67 0.85 -1.06
C ILE A 37 -15.08 0.21 -2.38
N GLY A 38 -15.32 -1.10 -2.37
CA GLY A 38 -15.80 -1.82 -3.54
C GLY A 38 -17.12 -1.24 -4.05
N LYS A 39 -18.08 -1.00 -3.16
CA LYS A 39 -19.37 -0.40 -3.53
C LYS A 39 -19.20 0.98 -4.18
N ASP A 40 -18.34 1.83 -3.63
CA ASP A 40 -18.05 3.16 -4.19
C ASP A 40 -17.42 3.08 -5.59
N LEU A 41 -16.48 2.15 -5.77
CA LEU A 41 -15.80 1.94 -7.04
C LEU A 41 -16.59 1.05 -8.03
N GLN A 42 -17.79 0.62 -7.67
CA GLN A 42 -18.60 -0.37 -8.39
C GLN A 42 -17.82 -1.66 -8.70
N GLN A 43 -17.07 -2.17 -7.73
CA GLN A 43 -16.25 -3.37 -7.80
C GLN A 43 -16.44 -4.25 -6.55
N GLU A 44 -15.97 -5.48 -6.58
CA GLU A 44 -15.91 -6.29 -5.37
C GLU A 44 -14.77 -5.86 -4.44
N GLY A 45 -15.02 -5.91 -3.13
CA GLY A 45 -14.00 -5.59 -2.12
C GLY A 45 -12.73 -6.44 -2.25
N GLN A 46 -12.86 -7.71 -2.65
CA GLN A 46 -11.70 -8.58 -2.91
C GLN A 46 -10.88 -8.13 -4.12
N VAL A 47 -11.53 -7.66 -5.19
CA VAL A 47 -10.84 -7.09 -6.36
C VAL A 47 -10.08 -5.84 -5.94
N CYS A 48 -10.71 -4.99 -5.12
CA CYS A 48 -10.08 -3.78 -4.59
C CYS A 48 -8.86 -4.08 -3.72
N LYS A 49 -8.98 -5.05 -2.81
CA LYS A 49 -7.89 -5.53 -1.96
C LYS A 49 -6.72 -6.07 -2.77
N THR A 50 -6.99 -6.90 -3.78
CA THR A 50 -5.97 -7.48 -4.66
C THR A 50 -5.26 -6.39 -5.46
N ARG A 51 -6.02 -5.40 -5.93
CA ARG A 51 -5.47 -4.27 -6.68
C ARG A 51 -4.59 -3.38 -5.80
N TRP A 52 -5.05 -3.08 -4.59
CA TRP A 52 -4.28 -2.34 -3.59
C TRP A 52 -2.96 -3.02 -3.25
N ASN A 53 -2.98 -4.34 -3.03
CA ASN A 53 -1.76 -5.11 -2.77
C ASN A 53 -0.74 -4.98 -3.92
N ASN A 54 -1.19 -5.05 -5.18
CA ASN A 54 -0.32 -4.86 -6.34
C ASN A 54 0.30 -3.46 -6.41
N ILE A 55 -0.49 -2.42 -6.10
CA ILE A 55 -0.04 -1.02 -6.08
C ILE A 55 1.01 -0.85 -4.97
N ARG A 56 0.72 -1.34 -3.75
CA ARG A 56 1.62 -1.27 -2.60
C ARG A 56 2.92 -2.04 -2.84
N ASP A 57 2.85 -3.23 -3.44
CA ASP A 57 4.04 -4.02 -3.79
C ASP A 57 4.91 -3.33 -4.83
N ASN A 58 4.30 -2.79 -5.91
CA ASN A 58 5.03 -2.00 -6.90
C ASN A 58 5.70 -0.78 -6.29
N PHE A 59 4.99 -0.07 -5.40
CA PHE A 59 5.53 1.08 -4.69
C PHE A 59 6.70 0.69 -3.78
N ARG A 60 6.58 -0.38 -3.00
CA ARG A 60 7.68 -0.90 -2.16
C ARG A 60 8.89 -1.33 -2.99
N LYS A 61 8.67 -2.02 -4.13
CA LYS A 61 9.75 -2.40 -5.06
C LYS A 61 10.44 -1.18 -5.66
N SER A 62 9.67 -0.15 -6.04
CA SER A 62 10.19 1.11 -6.55
C SER A 62 11.01 1.84 -5.48
N MET A 63 10.53 1.89 -4.24
CA MET A 63 11.23 2.47 -3.08
C MET A 63 12.53 1.73 -2.78
N ARG A 64 12.53 0.39 -2.68
CA ARG A 64 13.76 -0.39 -2.45
C ARG A 64 14.80 -0.20 -3.54
N LYS A 65 14.39 -0.15 -4.82
CA LYS A 65 15.27 0.18 -5.95
C LYS A 65 15.86 1.59 -5.86
N ASN A 66 15.16 2.53 -5.22
CA ASN A 66 15.65 3.88 -4.99
C ASN A 66 16.69 3.92 -3.85
N ILE A 67 16.41 3.24 -2.72
CA ILE A 67 17.29 3.18 -1.54
C ILE A 67 18.62 2.47 -1.86
N THR A 68 18.56 1.32 -2.55
CA THR A 68 19.74 0.49 -2.88
C THR A 68 20.69 1.12 -3.91
N LYS A 69 20.25 2.14 -4.65
CA LYS A 69 21.09 2.88 -5.61
C LYS A 69 21.47 4.26 -5.08
N SER A 70 21.82 4.34 -3.79
CA SER A 70 22.43 5.53 -3.18
C SER A 70 23.81 5.79 -3.80
N GLY A 71 23.80 6.50 -4.93
CA GLY A 71 24.94 6.90 -5.75
C GLY A 71 24.44 7.72 -6.94
N GLN A 72 25.33 8.30 -7.75
CA GLN A 72 25.00 9.23 -8.86
C GLN A 72 23.93 8.71 -9.88
N ALA A 73 23.57 7.42 -9.83
CA ALA A 73 22.50 6.80 -10.62
C ALA A 73 21.07 7.03 -10.08
N ALA A 74 20.88 7.55 -8.86
CA ALA A 74 19.56 7.82 -8.28
C ALA A 74 18.73 8.84 -9.10
N HIS A 75 19.40 9.76 -9.80
CA HIS A 75 18.78 10.84 -10.57
C HIS A 75 17.95 10.38 -11.80
N LYS A 76 18.06 9.11 -12.22
CA LYS A 76 17.33 8.57 -13.38
C LYS A 76 16.13 7.68 -13.03
N ILE A 77 15.83 7.46 -11.76
CA ILE A 77 14.72 6.57 -11.38
C ILE A 77 13.41 7.34 -11.50
N LYS A 78 12.59 6.95 -12.49
CA LYS A 78 11.24 7.49 -12.65
C LYS A 78 10.43 7.27 -11.37
N LYS A 79 9.86 8.35 -10.83
CA LYS A 79 8.89 8.30 -9.74
C LYS A 79 7.74 7.37 -10.15
N TYR A 80 7.27 6.55 -9.22
CA TYR A 80 6.10 5.72 -9.49
C TYR A 80 4.89 6.62 -9.78
N LYS A 81 4.02 6.23 -10.73
CA LYS A 81 2.90 7.08 -11.18
C LYS A 81 2.01 7.54 -10.02
N TYR A 82 1.84 6.70 -9.01
CA TYR A 82 1.05 6.98 -7.82
C TYR A 82 1.90 7.30 -6.58
N GLN A 83 3.16 7.68 -6.77
CA GLN A 83 4.09 7.92 -5.66
C GLN A 83 3.62 9.02 -4.72
N ASP A 84 3.08 10.11 -5.27
CA ASP A 84 2.56 11.24 -4.52
C ASP A 84 1.37 10.81 -3.65
N GLN A 85 0.42 10.09 -4.27
CA GLN A 85 -0.74 9.56 -3.57
C GLN A 85 -0.40 8.47 -2.56
N LEU A 86 0.70 7.74 -2.73
CA LEU A 86 1.16 6.70 -1.79
C LEU A 86 2.16 7.23 -0.76
N GLU A 87 2.44 8.53 -0.78
CA GLU A 87 3.41 9.14 0.14
C GLU A 87 2.99 9.00 1.59
N PHE A 88 1.68 9.03 1.88
CA PHE A 88 1.15 8.79 3.21
C PHE A 88 1.54 7.41 3.77
N LEU A 89 1.80 6.41 2.93
CA LEU A 89 2.23 5.09 3.38
C LEU A 89 3.72 5.04 3.75
N LYS A 90 4.56 5.99 3.31
CA LYS A 90 6.01 5.94 3.58
C LYS A 90 6.33 5.72 5.06
N PRO A 91 5.79 6.50 6.02
CA PRO A 91 6.06 6.28 7.45
C PRO A 91 5.63 4.88 7.91
N HIS A 92 4.44 4.42 7.52
CA HIS A 92 3.90 3.12 7.91
C HIS A 92 4.59 1.92 7.21
N LEU A 93 5.23 2.15 6.06
CA LEU A 93 6.00 1.14 5.32
C LEU A 93 7.39 0.91 5.91
N GLN A 94 8.03 1.95 6.46
CA GLN A 94 9.36 1.86 7.07
C GLN A 94 9.36 0.96 8.31
N GLU A 95 8.29 0.95 9.11
CA GLU A 95 8.15 0.01 10.24
C GLU A 95 8.24 -1.46 9.81
N ARG A 96 7.89 -1.79 8.56
CA ARG A 96 7.99 -3.16 8.02
C ARG A 96 9.33 -3.54 7.42
N ASP A 97 10.29 -2.63 7.21
CA ASP A 97 11.63 -3.04 6.75
C ASP A 97 12.44 -3.69 7.89
N THR A 98 12.00 -3.55 9.15
CA THR A 98 12.58 -4.25 10.32
C THR A 98 11.87 -5.57 10.66
N MET A 99 10.78 -5.93 9.98
CA MET A 99 10.05 -7.19 10.22
C MET A 99 9.65 -7.88 8.92
N THR A 100 10.63 -8.35 8.14
CA THR A 100 10.50 -9.62 7.38
C THR A 100 11.89 -10.06 6.96
N ASN A 101 12.61 -10.67 7.91
CA ASN A 101 13.47 -11.78 7.52
C ASN A 101 12.58 -12.80 6.82
N LEU A 102 13.03 -13.31 5.67
CA LEU A 102 12.56 -14.61 5.21
C LEU A 102 12.72 -15.60 6.37
N GLU A 103 11.64 -16.22 6.80
CA GLU A 103 11.66 -17.56 7.39
C GLU A 103 10.68 -18.35 6.53
N ASN A 104 11.21 -19.13 5.57
CA ASN A 104 11.49 -20.58 5.66
C ASN A 104 10.16 -21.34 5.85
N ASP A 105 9.73 -22.21 4.94
CA ASP A 105 10.42 -23.38 4.38
C ASP A 105 9.99 -23.65 2.92
#